data_AF-X0XU31-F1
#
_entry.id   AF-X0XU31-F1
#
_cell.length_a   1.000
_cell.length_b   1.000
_cell.length_c   1.000
_cell.angle_alpha   90.00
_cell.angle_beta   90.00
_cell.angle_gamma   90.00
#
_symmetry.space_group_name_H-M   'P 1'
#
loop_
_entity.id
_entity.type
_entity.pdbx_description
1 polymer ?
#
loop_
_entity_poly.entity_id
_entity_poly.type
_entity_poly.pdbx_seq_one_letter_code
_entity_poly.pdbx_strand_id
1 'polypeptide(L)'
;FEYDFDGDFNGIIRTIGIKGSDGLQNFKASEYFPIDKELNYDQSINGDMVTYKIYDKSSSERKLFLLEYQLKNVVTLYNDTAEFYWKFFDESNTSPIGHVKIEIELPAAEEISSEELKVFGHGPLDGEVSIQEDGKIVYEVFGLSSREMVEARILFPTRMIPNSSKIINQNKFAEIMKEELAWAKIADREKGFNIITLLLIPLVVLFNIFLVVRLYFKYDRELKPEVEMDYYRELPQDIT
;
A
#
# COMPACT_ATOMS: atom_id res chain seq x y z
N PHE A 1 -10.24 -3.42 -13.86
CA PHE A 1 -9.45 -2.18 -13.71
C PHE A 1 -10.29 -1.00 -14.14
N GLU A 2 -10.46 0.01 -13.28
CA GLU A 2 -11.15 1.26 -13.62
C GLU A 2 -10.14 2.33 -14.00
N TYR A 3 -10.38 3.02 -15.12
CA TYR A 3 -9.59 4.15 -15.59
C TYR A 3 -10.50 5.36 -15.80
N ASP A 4 -10.05 6.51 -15.31
CA ASP A 4 -10.62 7.82 -15.60
C ASP A 4 -9.62 8.55 -16.50
N PHE A 5 -9.87 8.54 -17.82
CA PHE A 5 -8.98 9.14 -18.79
C PHE A 5 -9.19 10.65 -18.84
N ASP A 6 -8.12 11.42 -18.82
CA ASP A 6 -8.13 12.88 -19.06
C ASP A 6 -7.31 13.19 -20.31
N GLY A 7 -8.00 13.37 -21.44
CA GLY A 7 -7.41 13.51 -22.78
C GLY A 7 -7.59 12.29 -23.68
N ASP A 8 -6.84 12.27 -24.79
CA ASP A 8 -6.95 11.24 -25.83
C ASP A 8 -5.90 10.13 -25.66
N PHE A 9 -6.37 8.89 -25.61
CA PHE A 9 -5.54 7.70 -25.45
C PHE A 9 -5.94 6.61 -26.45
N ASN A 10 -5.00 5.71 -26.77
CA ASN A 10 -5.23 4.56 -27.65
C ASN A 10 -5.30 3.23 -26.88
N GLY A 11 -5.44 3.28 -25.55
CA GLY A 11 -5.62 2.11 -24.70
C GLY A 11 -4.74 2.12 -23.46
N ILE A 12 -4.47 0.94 -22.92
CA ILE A 12 -3.75 0.76 -21.66
C ILE A 12 -2.55 -0.18 -21.82
N ILE A 13 -1.58 -0.04 -20.92
CA ILE A 13 -0.44 -0.96 -20.80
C ILE A 13 -0.58 -1.71 -19.48
N ARG A 14 -0.48 -3.03 -19.54
CA ARG A 14 -0.42 -3.88 -18.34
C ARG A 14 0.79 -4.81 -18.42
N THR A 15 1.66 -4.72 -17.42
CA THR A 15 2.77 -5.66 -17.24
C THR A 15 2.39 -6.65 -16.14
N ILE A 16 2.62 -7.93 -16.38
CA ILE A 16 2.35 -9.04 -15.47
C ILE A 16 3.68 -9.77 -15.24
N GLY A 17 4.12 -9.83 -13.98
CA GLY A 17 5.23 -10.66 -13.57
C GLY A 17 4.86 -12.14 -13.64
N ILE A 18 5.76 -12.98 -14.15
CA ILE A 18 5.60 -14.43 -14.24
C ILE A 18 6.67 -15.17 -13.44
N LYS A 19 7.46 -14.44 -12.65
CA LYS A 19 8.52 -15.03 -11.83
C LYS A 19 7.93 -16.03 -10.84
N GLY A 20 8.45 -17.25 -10.84
CA GLY A 20 7.97 -18.32 -9.97
C GLY A 20 6.75 -19.06 -10.49
N SER A 21 6.25 -18.72 -11.69
CA SER A 21 5.26 -19.50 -12.43
C SER A 21 5.90 -20.18 -13.64
N ASP A 22 5.23 -21.17 -14.23
CA ASP A 22 5.63 -21.81 -15.49
C ASP A 22 5.03 -21.06 -16.70
N GLY A 23 5.02 -19.73 -16.61
CA GLY A 23 4.48 -18.83 -17.61
C GLY A 23 3.00 -18.49 -17.43
N LEU A 24 2.49 -17.75 -18.42
CA LEU A 24 1.15 -17.19 -18.51
C LEU A 24 0.49 -17.65 -19.81
N GLN A 25 -0.78 -18.04 -19.75
CA GLN A 25 -1.57 -18.43 -20.91
C GLN A 25 -3.00 -17.89 -20.84
N ASN A 26 -3.75 -18.05 -21.93
CA ASN A 26 -5.17 -17.71 -22.04
C ASN A 26 -5.47 -16.24 -21.73
N PHE A 27 -4.55 -15.33 -22.06
CA PHE A 27 -4.77 -13.90 -21.86
C PHE A 27 -5.91 -13.40 -22.75
N LYS A 28 -6.86 -12.71 -22.14
CA LYS A 28 -7.94 -11.97 -22.81
C LYS A 28 -8.07 -10.59 -22.19
N ALA A 29 -8.40 -9.62 -23.03
CA ALA A 29 -8.72 -8.27 -22.60
C ALA A 29 -10.08 -7.89 -23.18
N SER A 30 -10.95 -7.32 -22.36
CA SER A 30 -12.20 -6.72 -22.80
C SER A 30 -12.40 -5.36 -22.15
N GLU A 31 -13.09 -4.48 -22.85
CA GLU A 31 -13.81 -3.38 -22.21
C GLU A 31 -15.05 -4.02 -21.58
N TYR A 32 -15.24 -3.82 -20.29
CA TYR A 32 -16.39 -4.29 -19.53
C TYR A 32 -17.46 -3.20 -19.40
N PHE A 33 -17.03 -1.93 -19.43
CA PHE A 33 -17.89 -0.75 -19.44
C PHE A 33 -17.17 0.38 -20.20
N PRO A 34 -17.89 1.18 -21.02
CA PRO A 34 -19.35 1.18 -21.23
C PRO A 34 -19.91 0.05 -22.12
N ILE A 35 -19.08 -0.58 -22.95
CA ILE A 35 -19.50 -1.60 -23.91
C ILE A 35 -18.71 -2.88 -23.65
N ASP A 36 -19.42 -3.98 -23.40
CA ASP A 36 -18.79 -5.30 -23.33
C ASP A 36 -18.29 -5.73 -24.71
N LYS A 37 -16.97 -5.63 -24.92
CA LYS A 37 -16.32 -6.01 -26.18
C LYS A 37 -14.89 -6.51 -25.94
N GLU A 38 -14.52 -7.56 -26.67
CA GLU A 38 -13.14 -8.05 -26.69
C GLU A 38 -12.21 -7.04 -27.38
N LEU A 39 -11.01 -6.88 -26.82
CA LEU A 39 -10.01 -5.91 -27.27
C LEU A 39 -8.81 -6.61 -27.88
N ASN A 40 -8.25 -5.98 -28.93
CA ASN A 40 -7.00 -6.41 -29.51
C ASN A 40 -5.82 -5.96 -28.63
N TYR A 41 -4.75 -6.74 -28.62
CA TYR A 41 -3.54 -6.41 -27.89
C TYR A 41 -2.29 -6.92 -28.60
N ASP A 42 -1.17 -6.23 -28.37
CA ASP A 42 0.16 -6.78 -28.64
C ASP A 42 0.78 -7.27 -27.33
N GLN A 43 1.56 -8.34 -27.41
CA GLN A 43 2.33 -8.87 -26.29
C GLN A 43 3.83 -8.79 -26.54
N SER A 44 4.59 -8.54 -25.48
CA SER A 44 6.05 -8.59 -25.49
C SER A 44 6.55 -9.20 -24.18
N ILE A 45 7.65 -9.94 -24.25
CA ILE A 45 8.25 -10.63 -23.10
C ILE A 45 9.65 -10.06 -22.87
N ASN A 46 9.95 -9.70 -21.62
CA ASN A 46 11.27 -9.27 -21.19
C ASN A 46 11.61 -9.92 -19.84
N GLY A 47 12.47 -10.95 -19.86
CA GLY A 47 12.75 -11.75 -18.67
C GLY A 47 11.47 -12.38 -18.10
N ASP A 48 11.23 -12.16 -16.81
CA ASP A 48 10.05 -12.67 -16.10
C ASP A 48 8.85 -11.72 -16.15
N MET A 49 8.78 -10.84 -17.16
CA MET A 49 7.69 -9.88 -17.34
C MET A 49 7.03 -10.02 -18.71
N VAL A 50 5.70 -10.11 -18.73
CA VAL A 50 4.88 -10.07 -19.94
C VAL A 50 4.14 -8.75 -19.99
N THR A 51 4.37 -7.94 -21.03
CA THR A 51 3.73 -6.64 -21.21
C THR A 51 2.71 -6.70 -22.34
N TYR A 52 1.48 -6.33 -22.01
CA TYR A 52 0.35 -6.20 -22.92
C TYR A 52 0.09 -4.74 -23.24
N LYS A 53 0.08 -4.40 -24.53
CA LYS A 53 -0.43 -3.13 -25.04
C LYS A 53 -1.84 -3.39 -25.56
N ILE A 54 -2.84 -3.01 -24.78
CA ILE A 54 -4.25 -3.30 -25.04
C ILE A 54 -4.84 -2.08 -25.73
N TYR A 55 -5.41 -2.27 -26.93
CA TYR A 55 -5.87 -1.17 -27.78
C TYR A 55 -7.34 -0.87 -27.54
N ASP A 56 -7.61 0.35 -27.09
CA ASP A 56 -8.96 0.88 -26.97
C ASP A 56 -8.95 2.42 -26.93
N LYS A 57 -9.51 3.05 -27.96
CA LYS A 57 -9.49 4.51 -28.08
C LYS A 57 -10.37 5.13 -27.01
N SER A 58 -9.83 6.09 -26.28
CA SER A 58 -10.54 6.78 -25.19
C SER A 58 -10.33 8.29 -25.28
N SER A 59 -11.36 9.08 -25.00
CA SER A 59 -11.29 10.55 -25.00
C SER A 59 -12.06 11.13 -23.81
N SER A 60 -11.31 11.56 -22.79
CA SER A 60 -11.86 12.17 -21.57
C SER A 60 -13.09 11.44 -20.99
N GLU A 61 -12.92 10.16 -20.66
CA GLU A 61 -14.01 9.26 -20.30
C GLU A 61 -13.58 8.19 -19.29
N ARG A 62 -14.58 7.55 -18.67
CA ARG A 62 -14.36 6.45 -17.74
C ARG A 62 -14.60 5.10 -18.42
N LYS A 63 -13.68 4.17 -18.20
CA LYS A 63 -13.79 2.79 -18.69
C LYS A 63 -13.41 1.76 -17.65
N LEU A 64 -14.05 0.60 -17.74
CA LEU A 64 -13.67 -0.60 -17.00
C LEU A 64 -13.07 -1.60 -17.97
N PHE A 65 -11.87 -2.08 -17.67
CA PHE A 65 -11.20 -3.16 -18.39
C PHE A 65 -11.21 -4.44 -17.56
N LEU A 66 -11.58 -5.55 -18.19
CA LEU A 66 -11.45 -6.90 -17.64
C LEU A 66 -10.28 -7.61 -18.34
N LEU A 67 -9.30 -8.00 -17.55
CA LEU A 67 -8.12 -8.74 -18.02
C LEU A 67 -8.13 -10.11 -17.36
N GLU A 68 -8.29 -11.15 -18.16
CA GLU A 68 -8.36 -12.54 -17.71
C GLU A 68 -7.12 -13.29 -18.18
N TYR A 69 -6.50 -14.07 -17.31
CA TYR A 69 -5.31 -14.84 -17.64
C TYR A 69 -5.11 -15.99 -16.66
N GLN A 70 -4.30 -16.96 -17.06
CA GLN A 70 -3.93 -18.10 -16.23
C GLN A 70 -2.41 -18.16 -16.06
N LEU A 71 -1.95 -18.08 -14.82
CA LEU A 71 -0.58 -18.39 -14.43
C LEU A 71 -0.46 -19.87 -14.07
N LYS A 72 0.59 -20.53 -14.54
CA LYS A 72 0.83 -21.95 -14.26
C LYS A 72 1.73 -22.13 -13.04
N ASN A 73 1.45 -23.13 -12.21
CA ASN A 73 2.35 -23.56 -11.12
C ASN A 73 2.77 -22.43 -10.15
N VAL A 74 1.81 -21.58 -9.78
CA VAL A 74 2.04 -20.46 -8.84
C VAL A 74 2.16 -20.90 -7.38
N VAL A 75 1.69 -22.11 -7.05
CA VAL A 75 1.77 -22.67 -5.69
C VAL A 75 2.91 -23.66 -5.59
N THR A 76 3.81 -23.44 -4.64
CA THR A 76 4.86 -24.40 -4.28
C THR A 76 4.36 -25.33 -3.18
N LEU A 77 4.47 -26.64 -3.38
CA LEU A 77 4.22 -27.64 -2.34
C LEU A 77 5.52 -28.00 -1.63
N TYR A 78 5.55 -27.78 -0.32
CA TYR A 78 6.54 -28.34 0.59
C TYR A 78 5.97 -29.56 1.29
N ASN A 79 6.81 -30.25 2.07
CA ASN A 79 6.37 -31.43 2.83
C ASN A 79 5.34 -31.07 3.92
N ASP A 80 5.39 -29.86 4.46
CA ASP A 80 4.63 -29.40 5.63
C ASP A 80 3.65 -28.24 5.34
N THR A 81 3.72 -27.61 4.17
CA THR A 81 2.83 -26.50 3.79
C THR A 81 2.77 -26.32 2.27
N ALA A 82 1.65 -25.82 1.75
CA ALA A 82 1.62 -25.18 0.44
C ALA A 82 1.89 -23.68 0.60
N GLU A 83 2.56 -23.08 -0.38
CA GLU A 83 2.90 -21.65 -0.41
C GLU A 83 2.42 -21.05 -1.73
N PHE A 84 1.49 -20.10 -1.64
CA PHE A 84 1.25 -19.11 -2.69
C PHE A 84 1.98 -17.83 -2.29
N TYR A 85 2.92 -17.38 -3.10
CA TYR A 85 3.67 -16.16 -2.82
C TYR A 85 3.78 -15.33 -4.10
N TRP A 86 3.06 -14.21 -4.14
CA TRP A 86 2.84 -13.50 -5.39
C TRP A 86 2.86 -11.99 -5.24
N LYS A 87 3.55 -11.35 -6.18
CA LYS A 87 3.69 -9.90 -6.31
C LYS A 87 2.76 -9.40 -7.40
N PHE A 88 1.73 -8.64 -7.02
CA PHE A 88 0.69 -8.12 -7.92
C PHE A 88 1.11 -6.80 -8.59
N PHE A 89 1.86 -5.99 -7.85
CA PHE A 89 2.43 -4.72 -8.28
C PHE A 89 3.85 -4.60 -7.75
N ASP A 90 4.71 -3.92 -8.50
CA ASP A 90 6.12 -3.72 -8.17
C ASP A 90 6.66 -2.42 -8.79
N GLU A 91 7.98 -2.25 -8.74
CA GLU A 91 8.67 -1.07 -9.27
C GLU A 91 8.44 -0.80 -10.77
N SER A 92 7.97 -1.80 -11.54
CA SER A 92 7.61 -1.63 -12.95
C SER A 92 6.30 -0.86 -13.14
N ASN A 93 5.45 -0.80 -12.12
CA ASN A 93 4.18 -0.08 -12.18
C ASN A 93 4.42 1.43 -12.03
N THR A 94 4.53 2.14 -13.15
CA THR A 94 4.84 3.58 -13.14
C THR A 94 3.65 4.49 -12.83
N SER A 95 2.42 3.96 -12.83
CA SER A 95 1.21 4.76 -12.60
C SER A 95 0.70 4.57 -11.18
N PRO A 96 0.40 5.65 -10.43
CA PRO A 96 -0.26 5.52 -9.14
C PRO A 96 -1.66 4.92 -9.31
N ILE A 97 -2.15 4.21 -8.29
CA ILE A 97 -3.47 3.56 -8.29
C ILE A 97 -4.25 4.03 -7.08
N GLY A 98 -5.45 4.60 -7.32
CA GLY A 98 -6.27 5.16 -6.24
C GLY A 98 -6.77 4.11 -5.23
N HIS A 99 -7.11 2.91 -5.70
CA HIS A 99 -7.55 1.81 -4.85
C HIS A 99 -7.17 0.46 -5.48
N VAL A 100 -6.48 -0.37 -4.70
CA VAL A 100 -6.18 -1.76 -5.05
C VAL A 100 -6.97 -2.66 -4.11
N LYS A 101 -7.82 -3.50 -4.68
CA LYS A 101 -8.48 -4.60 -4.00
C LYS A 101 -8.10 -5.91 -4.66
N ILE A 102 -7.47 -6.79 -3.92
CA ILE A 102 -7.08 -8.12 -4.37
C ILE A 102 -7.90 -9.13 -3.59
N GLU A 103 -8.66 -9.94 -4.31
CA GLU A 103 -9.44 -11.04 -3.74
C GLU A 103 -8.82 -12.36 -4.19
N ILE A 104 -8.50 -13.22 -3.22
CA ILE A 104 -7.89 -14.53 -3.45
C ILE A 104 -8.81 -15.60 -2.91
N GLU A 105 -9.22 -16.51 -3.80
CA GLU A 105 -10.06 -17.64 -3.47
C GLU A 105 -9.23 -18.92 -3.57
N LEU A 106 -9.13 -19.65 -2.46
CA LEU A 106 -8.45 -20.94 -2.44
C LEU A 106 -9.45 -22.08 -2.72
N PRO A 107 -9.02 -23.17 -3.39
CA PRO A 107 -9.90 -24.32 -3.63
C PRO A 107 -10.36 -24.94 -2.31
N ALA A 108 -11.67 -25.14 -2.11
CA ALA A 108 -12.21 -25.69 -0.86
C ALA A 108 -11.81 -24.89 0.41
N ALA A 109 -11.78 -23.55 0.30
CA ALA A 109 -11.46 -22.66 1.43
C ALA A 109 -12.34 -22.91 2.68
N GLU A 110 -13.58 -23.34 2.48
CA GLU A 110 -14.54 -23.64 3.56
C GLU A 110 -14.15 -24.86 4.41
N GLU A 111 -13.20 -25.69 3.95
CA GLU A 111 -12.68 -26.85 4.66
C GLU A 111 -11.42 -26.56 5.49
N ILE A 112 -10.97 -25.30 5.55
CA ILE A 112 -9.76 -24.90 6.27
C ILE A 112 -10.16 -24.21 7.57
N SER A 113 -9.51 -24.58 8.68
CA SER A 113 -9.63 -23.79 9.89
C SER A 113 -8.75 -22.53 9.83
N SER A 114 -9.15 -21.46 10.53
CA SER A 114 -8.36 -20.22 10.56
C SER A 114 -6.92 -20.42 11.06
N GLU A 115 -6.67 -21.48 11.83
CA GLU A 115 -5.36 -21.85 12.36
C GLU A 115 -4.45 -22.49 11.32
N GLU A 116 -5.00 -23.19 10.33
CA GLU A 116 -4.24 -23.83 9.24
C GLU A 116 -3.86 -22.84 8.12
N LEU A 117 -4.60 -21.71 8.04
CA LEU A 117 -4.33 -20.64 7.09
C LEU A 117 -3.39 -19.59 7.71
N LYS A 118 -2.37 -19.19 6.95
CA LYS A 118 -1.52 -18.03 7.29
C LYS A 118 -1.50 -17.10 6.11
N VAL A 119 -1.75 -15.82 6.36
CA VAL A 119 -1.85 -14.80 5.31
C VAL A 119 -1.02 -13.61 5.71
N PHE A 120 -0.17 -13.17 4.80
CA PHE A 120 0.72 -12.03 4.96
C PHE A 120 0.59 -11.12 3.74
N GLY A 121 0.54 -9.82 3.98
CA GLY A 121 0.58 -8.79 2.95
C GLY A 121 1.81 -7.92 3.12
N HIS A 122 2.44 -7.56 2.01
CA HIS A 122 3.59 -6.66 1.96
C HIS A 122 3.32 -5.55 0.95
N GLY A 123 3.55 -4.32 1.37
CA GLY A 123 3.30 -3.13 0.58
C GLY A 123 3.22 -1.89 1.46
N PRO A 124 2.44 -0.87 1.07
CA PRO A 124 2.24 0.33 1.87
C PRO A 124 1.78 0.05 3.30
N LEU A 125 2.15 0.94 4.24
CA LEU A 125 1.92 0.79 5.69
C LEU A 125 0.44 0.70 6.08
N ASP A 126 -0.44 1.23 5.24
CA ASP A 126 -1.89 1.30 5.36
C ASP A 126 -2.61 0.19 4.58
N GLY A 127 -1.87 -0.72 3.95
CA GLY A 127 -2.44 -1.92 3.36
C GLY A 127 -2.95 -2.90 4.42
N GLU A 128 -4.14 -3.45 4.21
CA GLU A 128 -4.80 -4.36 5.15
C GLU A 128 -5.15 -5.69 4.49
N VAL A 129 -4.79 -6.79 5.15
CA VAL A 129 -5.16 -8.15 4.72
C VAL A 129 -6.11 -8.77 5.73
N SER A 130 -7.22 -9.32 5.23
CA SER A 130 -8.25 -9.97 6.03
C SER A 130 -8.70 -11.30 5.41
N ILE A 131 -9.24 -12.17 6.24
CA ILE A 131 -9.94 -13.40 5.83
C ILE A 131 -11.42 -13.15 6.12
N GLN A 132 -12.25 -13.26 5.08
CA GLN A 132 -13.69 -13.05 5.13
C GLN A 132 -14.41 -14.31 5.66
N GLU A 133 -15.69 -14.17 6.03
CA GLU A 133 -16.49 -15.28 6.57
C GLU A 133 -16.64 -16.46 5.59
N ASP A 134 -16.63 -16.18 4.28
CA ASP A 134 -16.69 -17.15 3.19
C ASP A 134 -15.32 -17.76 2.84
N GLY A 135 -14.29 -17.47 3.64
CA GLY A 135 -12.92 -17.97 3.43
C GLY A 135 -12.12 -17.21 2.36
N LYS A 136 -12.69 -16.18 1.74
CA LYS A 136 -11.94 -15.33 0.79
C LYS A 136 -10.90 -14.50 1.51
N ILE A 137 -9.73 -14.37 0.90
CA ILE A 137 -8.68 -13.50 1.39
C ILE A 137 -8.77 -12.18 0.63
N VAL A 138 -8.84 -11.08 1.36
CA VAL A 138 -8.95 -9.73 0.78
C VAL A 138 -7.74 -8.91 1.22
N TYR A 139 -7.02 -8.34 0.25
CA TYR A 139 -5.96 -7.36 0.47
C TYR A 139 -6.38 -6.02 -0.15
N GLU A 140 -6.62 -5.02 0.69
CA GLU A 140 -6.93 -3.64 0.28
C GLU A 140 -5.77 -2.68 0.54
N VAL A 141 -5.53 -1.79 -0.42
CA VAL A 141 -4.58 -0.68 -0.34
C VAL A 141 -5.23 0.56 -0.96
N PHE A 142 -5.29 1.65 -0.20
CA PHE A 142 -5.79 2.94 -0.67
C PHE A 142 -4.62 3.84 -1.07
N GLY A 143 -4.56 4.26 -2.33
CA GLY A 143 -3.49 5.13 -2.83
C GLY A 143 -2.14 4.43 -2.92
N LEU A 144 -2.00 3.46 -3.83
CA LEU A 144 -0.70 2.87 -4.16
C LEU A 144 0.11 3.84 -5.02
N SER A 145 1.29 4.26 -4.54
CA SER A 145 2.15 5.18 -5.29
C SER A 145 2.81 4.48 -6.48
N SER A 146 3.29 5.30 -7.41
CA SER A 146 4.12 4.82 -8.51
C SER A 146 5.32 4.04 -7.96
N ARG A 147 5.58 2.87 -8.55
CA ARG A 147 6.68 1.97 -8.24
C ARG A 147 6.64 1.33 -6.85
N GLU A 148 5.52 1.41 -6.15
CA GLU A 148 5.32 0.67 -4.90
C GLU A 148 4.89 -0.78 -5.15
N MET A 149 5.29 -1.65 -4.24
CA MET A 149 5.01 -3.07 -4.32
C MET A 149 3.73 -3.42 -3.55
N VAL A 150 2.95 -4.37 -4.09
CA VAL A 150 1.89 -5.07 -3.35
C VAL A 150 2.04 -6.56 -3.58
N GLU A 151 2.25 -7.30 -2.51
CA GLU A 151 2.59 -8.72 -2.52
C GLU A 151 1.84 -9.45 -1.42
N ALA A 152 1.38 -10.67 -1.70
CA ALA A 152 0.74 -11.52 -0.70
C ALA A 152 1.46 -12.87 -0.60
N ARG A 153 1.62 -13.35 0.62
CA ARG A 153 2.12 -14.69 0.94
C ARG A 153 1.08 -15.45 1.74
N ILE A 154 0.68 -16.61 1.25
CA ILE A 154 -0.37 -17.43 1.83
C ILE A 154 0.17 -18.84 2.02
N LEU A 155 0.06 -19.34 3.25
CA LEU A 155 0.35 -20.72 3.61
C LEU A 155 -0.95 -21.45 3.93
N PHE A 156 -1.10 -22.64 3.36
CA PHE A 156 -2.28 -23.48 3.55
C PHE A 156 -1.94 -24.97 3.45
N PRO A 157 -2.82 -25.89 3.89
CA PRO A 157 -2.56 -27.32 3.84
C PRO A 157 -2.31 -27.86 2.42
N THR A 158 -1.33 -28.75 2.28
CA THR A 158 -0.98 -29.39 0.99
C THR A 158 -2.14 -30.19 0.37
N ARG A 159 -3.04 -30.72 1.21
CA ARG A 159 -4.24 -31.48 0.80
C ARG A 159 -5.18 -30.72 -0.14
N MET A 160 -5.11 -29.39 -0.16
CA MET A 160 -5.99 -28.56 -0.98
C MET A 160 -5.61 -28.51 -2.46
N ILE A 161 -4.34 -28.75 -2.79
CA ILE A 161 -3.86 -28.70 -4.17
C ILE A 161 -3.08 -30.00 -4.45
N PRO A 162 -3.76 -31.16 -4.43
CA PRO A 162 -3.11 -32.47 -4.55
C PRO A 162 -2.46 -32.68 -5.93
N ASN A 163 -2.84 -31.88 -6.93
CA ASN A 163 -2.38 -31.99 -8.31
C ASN A 163 -1.29 -30.97 -8.69
N SER A 164 -0.73 -30.21 -7.73
CA SER A 164 0.36 -29.29 -8.05
C SER A 164 1.61 -30.07 -8.46
N SER A 165 2.24 -29.65 -9.58
CA SER A 165 3.49 -30.25 -10.05
C SER A 165 4.75 -29.57 -9.48
N LYS A 166 4.60 -28.45 -8.77
CA LYS A 166 5.73 -27.68 -8.22
C LYS A 166 6.01 -28.11 -6.79
N ILE A 167 6.76 -29.21 -6.65
CA ILE A 167 7.06 -29.86 -5.36
C ILE A 167 8.52 -29.64 -4.98
N ILE A 168 8.77 -29.25 -3.73
CA ILE A 168 10.09 -29.16 -3.13
C ILE A 168 10.09 -30.03 -1.87
N ASN A 169 10.89 -31.10 -1.88
CA ASN A 169 10.96 -32.10 -0.80
C ASN A 169 11.71 -31.59 0.44
N GLN A 170 11.19 -30.54 1.07
CA GLN A 170 11.71 -29.95 2.30
C GLN A 170 10.55 -29.46 3.17
N ASN A 171 10.77 -29.40 4.49
CA ASN A 171 9.88 -28.66 5.39
C ASN A 171 10.25 -27.19 5.29
N LYS A 172 9.26 -26.30 5.13
CA LYS A 172 9.50 -24.87 4.93
C LYS A 172 8.67 -23.99 5.85
N PHE A 173 7.58 -24.50 6.43
CA PHE A 173 6.64 -23.71 7.25
C PHE A 173 7.34 -22.90 8.35
N ALA A 174 8.17 -23.55 9.17
CA ALA A 174 8.84 -22.89 10.29
C ALA A 174 9.85 -21.80 9.86
N GLU A 175 10.50 -21.98 8.71
CA GLU A 175 11.42 -20.99 8.15
C GLU A 175 10.66 -19.77 7.64
N ILE A 176 9.56 -19.99 6.91
CA ILE A 176 8.68 -18.91 6.43
C ILE A 176 8.14 -18.11 7.61
N MET A 177 7.59 -18.79 8.63
CA MET A 177 7.07 -18.09 9.81
C MET A 177 8.13 -17.26 10.52
N LYS A 178 9.40 -17.67 10.47
CA LYS A 178 10.52 -16.89 11.02
C LYS A 178 10.84 -15.65 10.17
N GLU A 179 10.78 -15.76 8.84
CA GLU A 179 10.91 -14.63 7.92
C GLU A 179 9.81 -13.60 8.17
N GLU A 180 8.54 -14.04 8.21
CA GLU A 180 7.39 -13.16 8.41
C GLU A 180 7.43 -12.46 9.78
N LEU A 181 7.83 -13.18 10.83
CA LEU A 181 8.00 -12.59 12.16
C LEU A 181 9.12 -11.53 12.17
N ALA A 182 10.17 -11.69 11.35
CA ALA A 182 11.23 -10.70 11.24
C ALA A 182 10.73 -9.44 10.51
N TRP A 183 9.94 -9.61 9.44
CA TRP A 183 9.33 -8.50 8.70
C TRP A 183 8.31 -7.73 9.55
N ALA A 184 7.45 -8.42 10.29
CA ALA A 184 6.52 -7.77 11.22
C ALA A 184 7.26 -6.87 12.25
N LYS A 185 8.36 -7.36 12.82
CA LYS A 185 9.18 -6.59 13.77
C LYS A 185 9.84 -5.36 13.14
N ILE A 186 10.18 -5.41 11.85
CA ILE A 186 10.74 -4.25 11.13
C ILE A 186 9.64 -3.22 10.91
N ALA A 187 8.47 -3.64 10.41
CA ALA A 187 7.32 -2.76 10.19
C ALA A 187 6.84 -2.07 11.47
N ASP A 188 6.79 -2.79 12.60
CA ASP A 188 6.42 -2.23 13.90
C ASP A 188 7.38 -1.12 14.37
N ARG A 189 8.69 -1.30 14.12
CA ARG A 189 9.70 -0.29 14.46
C ARG A 189 9.53 0.98 13.64
N GLU A 190 9.27 0.86 12.35
CA GLU A 190 9.03 2.00 11.46
C GLU A 190 7.79 2.80 11.88
N LYS A 191 6.69 2.12 12.25
CA LYS A 191 5.51 2.77 12.84
C LYS A 191 5.84 3.51 14.15
N GLY A 192 6.69 2.92 15.00
CA GLY A 192 7.12 3.52 16.27
C GLY A 192 7.91 4.83 16.12
N PHE A 193 8.77 4.95 15.11
CA PHE A 193 9.54 6.19 14.85
C PHE A 193 8.64 7.40 14.49
N ASN A 194 7.52 7.16 13.82
CA ASN A 194 6.58 8.23 13.45
C ASN A 194 5.86 8.80 14.68
N ILE A 195 5.54 7.97 15.67
CA ILE A 195 4.88 8.42 16.91
C ILE A 195 5.84 9.28 17.74
N ILE A 196 7.12 8.88 17.87
CA ILE A 196 8.13 9.67 18.60
C ILE A 196 8.34 11.03 17.94
N THR A 197 8.40 11.06 16.60
CA THR A 197 8.55 12.31 15.84
C THR A 197 7.34 13.22 16.01
N LEU A 198 6.12 12.67 15.97
CA LEU A 198 4.87 13.41 16.21
C LEU A 198 4.83 14.03 17.62
N LEU A 199 5.31 13.32 18.64
CA LEU A 199 5.34 13.80 20.03
C LEU A 199 6.47 14.82 20.30
N LEU A 200 7.53 14.82 19.50
CA LEU A 200 8.64 15.78 19.61
C LEU A 200 8.23 17.20 19.18
N ILE A 201 7.35 17.34 18.18
CA ILE A 201 6.88 18.62 17.67
C ILE A 201 6.26 19.51 18.77
N PRO A 202 5.24 19.07 19.54
CA PRO A 202 4.67 19.90 20.60
C PRO A 202 5.67 20.18 21.73
N LEU A 203 6.60 19.26 22.01
CA LEU A 203 7.63 19.46 23.03
C LEU A 203 8.58 20.61 22.67
N VAL A 204 9.00 20.69 21.41
CA VAL A 204 9.85 21.79 20.91
C VAL A 204 9.10 23.12 20.96
N VAL A 205 7.81 23.15 20.60
CA VAL A 205 6.98 24.36 20.68
C VAL A 205 6.85 24.84 22.14
N LEU A 206 6.53 23.93 23.07
CA LEU A 206 6.42 24.25 24.49
C LEU A 206 7.75 24.75 25.07
N PHE A 207 8.87 24.15 24.67
CA PHE A 207 10.20 24.59 25.09
C PHE A 207 10.51 26.02 24.60
N ASN A 208 10.14 26.36 23.36
CA ASN A 208 10.30 27.72 22.83
C ASN A 208 9.41 28.73 23.57
N ILE A 209 8.14 28.39 23.83
CA ILE A 209 7.25 29.25 24.64
C ILE A 209 7.84 29.48 26.04
N PHE A 210 8.32 28.41 26.68
CA PHE A 210 8.99 28.50 27.97
C PHE A 210 10.21 29.43 27.94
N LEU A 211 11.05 29.34 26.91
CA LEU A 211 12.19 30.24 26.74
C LEU A 211 11.76 31.69 26.57
N VAL A 212 10.75 31.97 25.74
CA VAL A 212 10.22 33.32 25.55
C VAL A 212 9.69 33.90 26.87
N VAL A 213 8.88 33.13 27.60
CA VAL A 213 8.36 33.54 28.92
C VAL A 213 9.49 33.81 29.89
N ARG A 214 10.50 32.92 29.95
CA ARG A 214 11.68 33.10 30.80
C ARG A 214 12.46 34.36 30.44
N LEU A 215 12.67 34.61 29.14
CA LEU A 215 13.38 35.78 28.66
C LEU A 215 12.61 37.07 28.96
N TYR A 216 11.29 37.09 28.75
CA TYR A 216 10.41 38.19 29.12
C TYR A 216 10.55 38.52 30.61
N PHE A 217 10.42 37.52 31.50
CA PHE A 217 10.56 37.77 32.94
C PHE A 217 11.96 38.16 33.38
N LYS A 218 13.01 37.79 32.63
CA LYS A 218 14.40 38.10 32.96
C LYS A 218 14.82 39.48 32.45
N TYR A 219 14.37 39.90 31.27
CA TYR A 219 14.90 41.06 30.55
C TYR A 219 13.87 42.16 30.28
N ASP A 220 12.58 41.86 30.27
CA ASP A 220 11.50 42.76 29.86
C ASP A 220 10.55 43.12 31.01
N ARG A 221 11.03 42.98 32.26
CA ARG A 221 10.38 43.62 33.40
C ARG A 221 10.50 45.12 33.20
N GLU A 222 9.37 45.76 32.88
CA GLU A 222 9.28 47.21 32.73
C GLU A 222 10.04 47.91 33.86
N LEU A 223 10.99 48.75 33.47
CA LEU A 223 11.71 49.61 34.41
C LEU A 223 10.66 50.52 35.06
N LYS A 224 10.39 50.29 36.34
CA LYS A 224 9.54 51.20 37.10
C LYS A 224 10.15 52.60 36.98
N PRO A 225 9.39 53.62 36.55
CA PRO A 225 9.92 54.97 36.46
C PRO A 225 10.40 55.41 37.85
N GLU A 226 11.64 55.89 37.94
CA GLU A 226 12.29 56.26 39.20
C GLU A 226 11.69 57.54 39.81
N VAL A 227 10.86 58.26 39.06
CA VAL A 227 10.19 59.49 39.50
C VAL A 227 8.69 59.37 39.28
N GLU A 228 7.94 59.38 40.38
CA GLU A 228 6.49 59.52 40.38
C GLU A 228 6.17 60.99 40.09
N MET A 229 5.84 61.30 38.83
CA MET A 229 5.50 62.66 38.41
C MET A 229 4.05 62.95 38.81
N ASP A 230 3.85 63.91 39.71
CA ASP A 230 2.53 64.39 40.07
C ASP A 230 1.79 64.89 38.81
N TYR A 231 0.62 64.29 38.55
CA TYR A 231 -0.19 64.61 37.39
C TYR A 231 -0.94 65.94 37.63
N TYR A 232 -0.37 67.04 37.15
CA TYR A 232 -1.05 68.34 37.17
C TYR A 232 -2.12 68.38 36.07
N ARG A 233 -3.40 68.37 36.49
CA ARG A 233 -4.56 68.37 35.57
C ARG A 233 -4.87 69.73 34.96
N GLU A 234 -4.37 70.81 35.53
CA GLU A 234 -4.67 72.16 35.06
C GLU A 234 -3.46 72.80 34.39
N LEU A 235 -3.70 73.43 33.24
CA LEU A 235 -2.70 74.19 32.51
C LEU A 235 -2.39 75.49 33.27
N PRO A 236 -1.12 75.92 33.36
CA PRO A 236 -0.79 77.18 34.01
C PRO A 236 -1.51 78.31 33.27
N GLN A 237 -2.27 79.13 34.00
CA GLN A 237 -2.93 80.28 33.40
C GLN A 237 -1.86 81.30 32.98
N ASP A 238 -1.91 81.69 31.71
CA ASP A 238 -0.96 82.62 31.08
C ASP A 238 -0.81 83.90 31.91
N ILE A 239 0.45 84.22 32.21
CA ILE A 239 0.87 85.49 32.80
C ILE A 239 1.09 86.47 31.66
N THR A 240 0.34 87.57 31.65
CA THR A 240 0.48 88.69 30.72
C THR A 240 1.78 89.47 30.96
#